data_AF-A0A6L8GM56-F1
#
_entry.id   AF-A0A6L8GM56-F1
#
_cell.length_a   1.000
_cell.length_b   1.000
_cell.length_c   1.000
_cell.angle_alpha   90.00
_cell.angle_beta   90.00
_cell.angle_gamma   90.00
#
_symmetry.space_group_name_H-M   'P 1'
#
loop_
_entity.id
_entity.type
_entity.pdbx_description
1 polymer ?
#
loop_
_entity_poly.entity_id
_entity_poly.type
_entity_poly.pdbx_seq_one_letter_code
_entity_poly.pdbx_strand_id
1 'polypeptide(L)'
;MLIPSAARFRNLLPLLAQHWVPLLAGACCTVVYVGTFPLLAQVAGDLIPAIGGGRFQDALRVIAVAMAIFLAQKLAQYGQDILLAGPSLRVTQALRQAIFARLQRLAFPALETLSSGDLSYRLTEDADRVGEVIYKTIHDSTPSTLLLVAVLAYMSWRDGPLTGATLLLAPVMILLVGWFGRKVRRAEERSQGQVSELAALLAEAVGGLRMVRAFASEEWLQQRFARQVDGHRRARFRTLELVARQHPVVGFLEATGILAILLLGAWRIHAGSLTTEQFSSFVVALLMLIDPISHLTTNFNEFQQGQASLARLRALEQEPLEPPDPPRPLSLGKVRGELRLENIHFSHTPTQPLFQNLTLRVQPGRLVALVGASGAGKSTLFSLLLRFNIPRQGRILLDGKDLCQLRAAELRRQVALVPQDALLFSGTVAETIDFGRGHDPAAIRRAARLANAEAFILA
;
A
#
# COMPACT_ATOMS: atom_id res chain seq x y z
N MET A 1 18.02 -10.90 9.54
CA MET A 1 18.10 -9.43 9.47
C MET A 1 16.77 -8.88 9.94
N LEU A 2 16.74 -8.41 11.19
CA LEU A 2 15.55 -7.98 11.91
C LEU A 2 15.19 -6.56 11.45
N ILE A 3 14.01 -6.41 10.85
CA ILE A 3 13.39 -5.11 10.56
C ILE A 3 13.24 -4.37 11.90
N PRO A 4 13.68 -3.11 12.05
CA PRO A 4 13.55 -2.40 13.32
C PRO A 4 12.08 -2.31 13.74
N SER A 5 11.85 -2.50 15.04
CA SER A 5 10.58 -2.77 15.74
C SER A 5 9.54 -1.63 15.77
N ALA A 6 9.59 -0.67 14.83
CA ALA A 6 8.72 0.50 14.77
C ALA A 6 7.67 0.48 13.63
N ALA A 7 7.61 -0.57 12.80
CA ALA A 7 6.65 -0.70 11.69
C ALA A 7 5.36 -1.45 12.09
N ARG A 8 4.64 -0.99 13.12
CA ARG A 8 3.37 -1.62 13.52
C ARG A 8 2.17 -0.81 13.05
N PHE A 9 1.19 -1.51 12.48
CA PHE A 9 -0.18 -1.03 12.23
C PHE A 9 -0.81 -0.43 13.49
N ARG A 10 -0.36 -0.87 14.68
CA ARG A 10 -0.76 -0.32 15.99
C ARG A 10 -0.65 1.21 16.06
N ASN A 11 0.34 1.81 15.39
CA ASN A 11 0.52 3.27 15.43
C ASN A 11 -0.54 4.03 14.62
N LEU A 12 -1.35 3.34 13.82
CA LEU A 12 -2.48 3.92 13.07
C LEU A 12 -3.81 3.82 13.86
N LEU A 13 -3.84 3.06 14.96
CA LEU A 13 -5.01 2.96 15.85
C LEU A 13 -5.49 4.32 16.42
N PRO A 14 -4.62 5.29 16.76
CA PRO A 14 -5.08 6.61 17.22
C PRO A 14 -5.94 7.35 16.18
N LEU A 15 -5.69 7.14 14.87
CA LEU A 15 -6.50 7.74 13.79
C LEU A 15 -7.90 7.13 13.74
N LEU A 16 -8.02 5.84 14.08
CA LEU A 16 -9.30 5.15 14.22
C LEU A 16 -10.03 5.57 15.50
N ALA A 17 -9.32 5.77 16.61
CA ALA A 17 -9.90 6.13 17.90
C ALA A 17 -10.65 7.48 17.88
N GLN A 18 -10.29 8.40 16.99
CA GLN A 18 -11.04 9.64 16.76
C GLN A 18 -12.47 9.39 16.23
N HIS A 19 -12.75 8.19 15.75
CA HIS A 19 -14.02 7.77 15.14
C HIS A 19 -14.69 6.64 15.92
N TRP A 20 -14.58 6.67 17.26
CA TRP A 20 -15.07 5.59 18.12
C TRP A 20 -16.58 5.34 18.00
N VAL A 21 -17.41 6.35 17.70
CA VAL A 21 -18.86 6.19 17.57
C VAL A 21 -19.24 5.28 16.37
N PRO A 22 -18.84 5.58 15.12
CA PRO A 22 -19.05 4.66 13.99
C PRO A 22 -18.45 3.27 14.21
N LEU A 23 -17.28 3.18 14.86
CA LEU A 23 -16.63 1.91 15.14
C LEU A 23 -17.42 1.06 16.14
N LEU A 24 -17.97 1.66 17.20
CA LEU A 24 -18.84 0.95 18.15
C LEU A 24 -20.16 0.53 17.51
N ALA A 25 -20.78 1.40 16.71
CA ALA A 25 -22.01 1.07 15.99
C ALA A 25 -21.79 -0.06 14.99
N GLY A 26 -20.68 -0.03 14.25
CA GLY A 26 -20.25 -1.10 13.35
C GLY A 26 -19.96 -2.40 14.11
N ALA A 27 -19.26 -2.33 15.25
CA ALA A 27 -19.01 -3.49 16.10
C ALA A 27 -20.32 -4.12 16.63
N CYS A 28 -21.31 -3.31 17.00
CA CYS A 28 -22.63 -3.79 17.38
C CYS A 28 -23.30 -4.54 16.21
N CYS A 29 -23.24 -3.98 15.00
CA CYS A 29 -23.72 -4.63 13.79
C CYS A 29 -22.98 -5.96 13.53
N THR A 30 -21.66 -6.02 13.76
CA THR A 30 -20.88 -7.26 13.67
C THR A 30 -21.33 -8.31 14.67
N VAL A 31 -21.62 -7.93 15.92
CA VAL A 31 -22.11 -8.88 16.93
C VAL A 31 -23.47 -9.44 16.51
N VAL A 32 -24.38 -8.60 16.01
CA VAL A 32 -25.68 -9.05 15.48
C VAL A 32 -25.49 -9.98 14.28
N TYR A 33 -24.66 -9.58 13.32
CA TYR A 33 -24.33 -10.39 12.14
C TYR A 33 -23.79 -11.76 12.53
N VAL A 34 -22.77 -11.82 13.39
CA VAL A 34 -22.16 -13.08 13.84
C VAL A 34 -23.16 -13.92 14.65
N GLY A 35 -23.93 -13.30 15.54
CA GLY A 35 -24.92 -13.97 16.38
C GLY A 35 -26.04 -14.65 15.60
N THR A 36 -26.33 -14.20 14.37
CA THR A 36 -27.34 -14.83 13.51
C THR A 36 -26.93 -16.20 12.98
N PHE A 37 -25.64 -16.52 12.86
CA PHE A 37 -25.18 -17.80 12.29
C PHE A 37 -25.54 -19.02 13.15
N PRO A 38 -25.24 -19.05 14.47
CA PRO A 38 -25.72 -20.11 15.35
C PRO A 38 -27.24 -20.28 15.33
N LEU A 39 -27.99 -19.17 15.24
CA LEU A 39 -29.45 -19.21 15.14
C LEU A 39 -29.91 -19.86 13.83
N LEU A 40 -29.28 -19.52 12.70
CA LEU A 40 -29.56 -20.14 11.41
C LEU A 40 -29.20 -21.64 11.40
N ALA A 41 -28.10 -22.02 12.05
CA ALA A 41 -27.75 -23.44 12.22
C ALA A 41 -28.79 -24.19 13.07
N GLN A 42 -29.31 -23.57 14.14
CA GLN A 42 -30.39 -24.14 14.93
C GLN A 42 -31.67 -24.33 14.12
N VAL A 43 -32.09 -23.28 13.40
CA VAL A 43 -33.28 -23.31 12.54
C VAL A 43 -33.15 -24.37 11.43
N ALA A 44 -31.94 -24.60 10.90
CA ALA A 44 -31.71 -25.69 9.96
C ALA A 44 -31.87 -27.09 10.60
N GLY A 45 -31.53 -27.21 11.89
CA GLY A 45 -31.78 -28.39 12.70
C GLY A 45 -33.26 -28.74 12.79
N ASP A 46 -34.14 -27.74 12.87
CA ASP A 46 -35.60 -27.93 12.89
C ASP A 46 -36.17 -28.18 11.49
N LEU A 47 -35.60 -27.51 10.48
CA LEU A 47 -36.10 -27.54 9.10
C LEU A 47 -35.88 -28.89 8.42
N ILE A 48 -34.67 -29.44 8.48
CA ILE A 48 -34.31 -30.66 7.76
C ILE A 48 -35.19 -31.86 8.20
N PRO A 49 -35.41 -32.12 9.49
CA PRO A 49 -36.35 -33.15 9.94
C PRO A 49 -37.82 -32.83 9.65
N ALA A 50 -38.23 -31.56 9.63
CA ALA A 50 -39.60 -31.18 9.25
C ALA A 50 -39.89 -31.52 7.77
N ILE A 51 -38.92 -31.25 6.89
CA ILE A 51 -38.98 -31.62 5.47
C ILE A 51 -38.94 -33.15 5.32
N GLY A 52 -37.99 -33.82 5.96
CA GLY A 52 -37.85 -35.28 5.87
C GLY A 52 -39.05 -36.05 6.42
N GLY A 53 -39.79 -35.47 7.37
CA GLY A 53 -41.02 -36.01 7.93
C GLY A 53 -42.31 -35.58 7.21
N GLY A 54 -42.23 -34.80 6.12
CA GLY A 54 -43.41 -34.35 5.36
C GLY A 54 -44.31 -33.32 6.07
N ARG A 55 -43.82 -32.64 7.12
CA ARG A 55 -44.59 -31.70 7.94
C ARG A 55 -44.58 -30.29 7.33
N PHE A 56 -45.38 -30.08 6.29
CA PHE A 56 -45.39 -28.83 5.52
C PHE A 56 -45.63 -27.56 6.35
N GLN A 57 -46.57 -27.59 7.31
CA GLN A 57 -46.88 -26.43 8.14
C GLN A 57 -45.72 -26.04 9.07
N ASP A 58 -45.01 -27.03 9.63
CA ASP A 58 -43.83 -26.79 10.46
C ASP A 58 -42.69 -26.23 9.62
N ALA A 59 -42.43 -26.82 8.45
CA ALA A 59 -41.41 -26.34 7.52
C ALA A 59 -41.68 -24.89 7.09
N LEU A 60 -42.93 -24.52 6.78
CA LEU A 60 -43.29 -23.15 6.41
C LEU A 60 -43.00 -22.14 7.53
N ARG A 61 -43.34 -22.48 8.79
CA ARG A 61 -43.06 -21.63 9.96
C ARG A 61 -41.55 -21.45 10.17
N VAL A 62 -40.79 -22.54 10.10
CA VAL A 62 -39.34 -22.52 10.28
C VAL A 62 -38.66 -21.70 9.16
N ILE A 63 -39.11 -21.82 7.91
CA ILE A 63 -38.63 -21.00 6.79
C ILE A 63 -38.93 -19.52 7.01
N ALA A 64 -40.12 -19.16 7.49
CA ALA A 64 -40.46 -17.76 7.78
C ALA A 64 -39.54 -17.15 8.84
N VAL A 65 -39.22 -17.92 9.90
CA VAL A 65 -38.25 -17.52 10.93
C VAL A 65 -36.83 -17.40 10.34
N ALA A 66 -36.40 -18.37 9.53
CA ALA A 66 -35.11 -18.32 8.84
C ALA A 66 -34.98 -17.05 7.98
N MET A 67 -36.02 -16.70 7.23
CA MET A 67 -36.06 -15.51 6.38
C MET A 67 -35.94 -14.22 7.19
N ALA A 68 -36.63 -14.13 8.34
CA ALA A 68 -36.54 -12.98 9.22
C ALA A 68 -35.12 -12.82 9.81
N ILE A 69 -34.50 -13.93 10.23
CA ILE A 69 -33.11 -13.93 10.73
C ILE A 69 -32.15 -13.54 9.61
N PHE A 70 -32.32 -14.07 8.41
CA PHE A 70 -31.49 -13.76 7.26
C PHE A 70 -31.61 -12.29 6.83
N LEU A 71 -32.81 -11.72 6.89
CA LEU A 71 -33.03 -10.29 6.63
C LEU A 71 -32.32 -9.43 7.70
N ALA A 72 -32.46 -9.78 8.99
CA ALA A 72 -31.75 -9.09 10.07
C ALA A 72 -30.22 -9.20 9.91
N GLN A 73 -29.72 -10.37 9.52
CA GLN A 73 -28.31 -10.61 9.22
C GLN A 73 -27.82 -9.68 8.10
N LYS A 74 -28.57 -9.55 6.99
CA LYS A 74 -28.19 -8.70 5.85
C LYS A 74 -28.26 -7.21 6.16
N LEU A 75 -29.23 -6.77 6.97
CA LEU A 75 -29.30 -5.40 7.46
C LEU A 75 -28.12 -5.08 8.38
N ALA A 76 -27.76 -6.01 9.27
CA ALA A 76 -26.59 -5.87 10.13
C ALA A 76 -25.28 -5.84 9.32
N GLN A 77 -25.15 -6.72 8.30
CA GLN A 77 -24.01 -6.71 7.39
C GLN A 77 -23.89 -5.36 6.65
N TYR A 78 -24.98 -4.85 6.10
CA TYR A 78 -25.00 -3.53 5.45
C TYR A 78 -24.60 -2.40 6.40
N GLY A 79 -25.12 -2.40 7.62
CA GLY A 79 -24.76 -1.45 8.66
C GLY A 79 -23.26 -1.51 8.98
N GLN A 80 -22.72 -2.72 9.14
CA GLN A 80 -21.29 -2.95 9.34
C GLN A 80 -20.46 -2.38 8.18
N ASP A 81 -20.81 -2.69 6.93
CA ASP A 81 -20.04 -2.29 5.75
C ASP A 81 -19.95 -0.76 5.62
N ILE A 82 -21.07 -0.05 5.82
CA ILE A 82 -21.09 1.42 5.69
C ILE A 82 -20.46 2.12 6.90
N LEU A 83 -20.78 1.70 8.12
CA LEU A 83 -20.29 2.37 9.33
C LEU A 83 -18.77 2.25 9.48
N LEU A 84 -18.17 1.17 8.97
CA LEU A 84 -16.73 0.92 9.05
C LEU A 84 -15.93 1.47 7.86
N ALA A 85 -16.55 1.71 6.70
CA ALA A 85 -15.89 2.26 5.51
C ALA A 85 -15.39 3.70 5.72
N GLY A 86 -16.16 4.55 6.40
CA GLY A 86 -15.76 5.95 6.64
C GLY A 86 -14.45 6.08 7.43
N PRO A 87 -14.33 5.45 8.62
CA PRO A 87 -13.10 5.46 9.40
C PRO A 87 -11.88 4.94 8.65
N SER A 88 -12.00 3.87 7.85
CA SER A 88 -10.86 3.32 7.09
C SER A 88 -10.37 4.27 6.00
N LEU A 89 -11.28 4.87 5.23
CA LEU A 89 -10.93 5.85 4.20
C LEU A 89 -10.22 7.09 4.77
N ARG A 90 -10.62 7.55 5.97
CA ARG A 90 -9.96 8.67 6.64
C ARG A 90 -8.52 8.35 7.06
N VAL A 91 -8.23 7.10 7.45
CA VAL A 91 -6.85 6.68 7.73
C VAL A 91 -5.99 6.77 6.47
N THR A 92 -6.48 6.27 5.33
CA THR A 92 -5.77 6.38 4.04
C THR A 92 -5.53 7.83 3.64
N GLN A 93 -6.56 8.68 3.79
CA GLN A 93 -6.46 10.12 3.51
C GLN A 93 -5.41 10.79 4.40
N ALA A 94 -5.45 10.56 5.71
CA ALA A 94 -4.49 11.14 6.66
C ALA A 94 -3.05 10.68 6.36
N LEU A 95 -2.87 9.41 5.99
CA LEU A 95 -1.58 8.86 5.60
C LEU A 95 -1.03 9.57 4.36
N ARG A 96 -1.84 9.72 3.30
CA ARG A 96 -1.45 10.42 2.07
C ARG A 96 -1.07 11.87 2.34
N GLN A 97 -1.89 12.59 3.11
CA GLN A 97 -1.62 13.98 3.46
C GLN A 97 -0.34 14.12 4.28
N ALA A 98 -0.10 13.24 5.25
CA ALA A 98 1.10 13.26 6.08
C ALA A 98 2.37 12.99 5.26
N ILE A 99 2.35 11.97 4.39
CA ILE A 99 3.50 11.63 3.55
C ILE A 99 3.76 12.73 2.53
N PHE A 100 2.73 13.26 1.89
CA PHE A 100 2.90 14.37 0.94
C PHE A 100 3.46 15.63 1.61
N ALA A 101 2.98 15.98 2.80
CA ALA A 101 3.54 17.07 3.60
C ALA A 101 4.99 16.82 4.03
N ARG A 102 5.35 15.55 4.30
CA ARG A 102 6.72 15.14 4.61
C ARG A 102 7.65 15.30 3.42
N LEU A 103 7.23 14.88 2.22
CA LEU A 103 8.02 14.99 0.98
C LEU A 103 8.44 16.43 0.69
N GLN A 104 7.55 17.40 0.94
CA GLN A 104 7.84 18.84 0.76
C GLN A 104 8.92 19.38 1.71
N ARG A 105 9.29 18.63 2.75
CA ARG A 105 10.26 19.03 3.78
C ARG A 105 11.51 18.16 3.80
N LEU A 106 11.61 17.15 2.93
CA LEU A 106 12.80 16.31 2.84
C LEU A 106 14.00 17.15 2.38
N ALA A 107 15.18 16.78 2.86
CA ALA A 107 16.41 17.38 2.37
C ALA A 107 16.57 17.06 0.88
N PHE A 108 17.01 18.05 0.10
CA PHE A 108 17.15 17.91 -1.35
C PHE A 108 18.00 16.71 -1.80
N PRO A 109 19.14 16.37 -1.14
CA PRO A 109 19.91 15.18 -1.50
C PRO A 109 19.12 13.87 -1.38
N ALA A 110 18.18 13.78 -0.42
CA ALA A 110 17.32 12.62 -0.30
C ALA A 110 16.25 12.60 -1.41
N LEU A 111 15.78 13.76 -1.88
CA LEU A 111 14.86 13.85 -3.01
C LEU A 111 15.51 13.45 -4.34
N GLU A 112 16.79 13.76 -4.54
CA GLU A 112 17.54 13.41 -5.78
C GLU A 112 17.73 11.89 -5.95
N THR A 113 17.76 11.13 -4.86
CA THR A 113 17.89 9.66 -4.91
C THR A 113 16.55 8.95 -5.06
N LEU A 114 15.44 9.65 -4.80
CA LEU A 114 14.09 9.11 -4.90
C LEU A 114 13.54 9.30 -6.32
N SER A 115 13.13 8.20 -6.95
CA SER A 115 12.47 8.25 -8.25
C SER A 115 11.05 8.83 -8.11
N SER A 116 10.67 9.75 -9.02
CA SER A 116 9.30 10.28 -9.07
C SER A 116 8.25 9.19 -9.29
N GLY A 117 8.58 8.16 -10.08
CA GLY A 117 7.71 7.00 -10.30
C GLY A 117 7.53 6.17 -9.03
N ASP A 118 8.61 5.95 -8.26
CA ASP A 118 8.56 5.25 -6.97
C ASP A 118 7.75 6.03 -5.93
N LEU A 119 7.94 7.35 -5.84
CA LEU A 119 7.15 8.22 -4.97
C LEU A 119 5.66 8.21 -5.33
N SER A 120 5.33 8.25 -6.62
CA SER A 120 3.95 8.15 -7.10
C SER A 120 3.32 6.81 -6.71
N TYR A 121 4.02 5.70 -6.94
CA TYR A 121 3.55 4.36 -6.57
C TYR A 121 3.33 4.24 -5.05
N ARG A 122 4.23 4.81 -4.25
CA ARG A 122 4.10 4.83 -2.79
C ARG A 122 2.86 5.62 -2.32
N LEU A 123 2.65 6.83 -2.84
CA LEU A 123 1.51 7.68 -2.46
C LEU A 123 0.15 7.14 -2.94
N THR A 124 0.15 6.31 -3.98
CA THR A 124 -1.06 5.72 -4.56
C THR A 124 -1.26 4.32 -4.02
N GLU A 125 -0.61 3.33 -4.63
CA GLU A 125 -0.79 1.89 -4.40
C GLU A 125 -0.41 1.46 -2.98
N ASP A 126 0.78 1.84 -2.47
CA ASP A 126 1.18 1.40 -1.14
C ASP A 126 0.28 2.00 -0.05
N ALA A 127 -0.15 3.26 -0.20
CA ALA A 127 -1.06 3.90 0.73
C ALA A 127 -2.45 3.26 0.70
N ASP A 128 -2.99 2.97 -0.49
CA ASP A 128 -4.29 2.28 -0.61
C ASP A 128 -4.25 0.89 0.01
N ARG A 129 -3.18 0.13 -0.24
CA ARG A 129 -3.01 -1.22 0.30
C ARG A 129 -2.90 -1.24 1.82
N VAL A 130 -2.29 -0.22 2.43
CA VAL A 130 -2.31 -0.07 3.90
C VAL A 130 -3.73 0.22 4.40
N GLY A 131 -4.47 1.09 3.71
CA GLY A 131 -5.86 1.39 4.01
C GLY A 131 -6.78 0.18 3.88
N GLU A 132 -6.62 -0.59 2.81
CA GLU A 132 -7.37 -1.80 2.53
C GLU A 132 -7.16 -2.85 3.62
N VAL A 133 -5.91 -3.06 4.06
CA VAL A 133 -5.62 -4.00 5.15
C VAL A 133 -6.31 -3.58 6.45
N ILE A 134 -6.34 -2.28 6.76
CA ILE A 134 -7.06 -1.79 7.94
C ILE A 134 -8.56 -2.03 7.78
N TYR A 135 -9.11 -1.70 6.61
CA TYR A 135 -10.51 -1.92 6.31
C TYR A 135 -10.88 -3.40 6.46
N LYS A 136 -10.18 -4.31 5.77
CA LYS A 136 -10.39 -5.78 5.83
C LYS A 136 -10.22 -6.34 7.24
N THR A 137 -9.26 -5.83 8.01
CA THR A 137 -9.07 -6.27 9.40
C THR A 137 -10.33 -6.00 10.23
N ILE A 138 -10.96 -4.84 10.06
CA ILE A 138 -12.11 -4.41 10.85
C ILE A 138 -13.41 -5.02 10.31
N HIS A 139 -13.66 -4.98 8.99
CA HIS A 139 -14.94 -5.41 8.40
C HIS A 139 -15.01 -6.88 7.99
N ASP A 140 -13.90 -7.62 7.97
CA ASP A 140 -13.91 -9.01 7.50
C ASP A 140 -13.15 -9.95 8.44
N SER A 141 -11.87 -9.70 8.73
CA SER A 141 -11.07 -10.59 9.60
C SER A 141 -11.61 -10.65 11.03
N THR A 142 -12.05 -9.53 11.60
CA THR A 142 -12.62 -9.50 12.96
C THR A 142 -13.95 -10.27 13.01
N PRO A 143 -14.96 -9.98 12.16
CA PRO A 143 -16.17 -10.80 12.06
C PRO A 143 -15.90 -12.28 11.78
N SER A 144 -14.99 -12.61 10.85
CA SER A 144 -14.67 -14.00 10.51
C SER A 144 -14.05 -14.76 11.68
N THR A 145 -13.19 -14.10 12.46
CA THR A 145 -12.62 -14.68 13.69
C THR A 145 -13.71 -14.89 14.75
N LEU A 146 -14.58 -13.89 14.97
CA LEU A 146 -15.70 -14.01 15.90
C LEU A 146 -16.69 -15.10 15.47
N LEU A 147 -16.95 -15.22 14.17
CA LEU A 147 -17.81 -16.24 13.58
C LEU A 147 -17.25 -17.64 13.80
N LEU A 148 -15.95 -17.84 13.55
CA LEU A 148 -15.28 -19.11 13.85
C LEU A 148 -15.46 -19.50 15.32
N VAL A 149 -15.20 -18.57 16.24
CA VAL A 149 -15.35 -18.81 17.68
C VAL A 149 -16.81 -19.11 18.03
N ALA A 150 -17.77 -18.33 17.52
CA ALA A 150 -19.19 -18.49 17.81
C ALA A 150 -19.74 -19.83 17.30
N VAL A 151 -19.41 -20.21 16.06
CA VAL A 151 -19.87 -21.46 15.46
C VAL A 151 -19.20 -22.67 16.10
N LEU A 152 -17.89 -22.61 16.41
CA LEU A 152 -17.21 -23.70 17.13
C LEU A 152 -17.76 -23.86 18.56
N ALA A 153 -18.05 -22.75 19.25
CA ALA A 153 -18.68 -22.79 20.57
C ALA A 153 -20.08 -23.40 20.48
N TYR A 154 -20.88 -23.02 19.48
CA TYR A 154 -22.19 -23.59 19.22
C TYR A 154 -22.12 -25.09 18.92
N MET A 155 -21.21 -25.53 18.05
CA MET A 155 -20.99 -26.95 17.75
C MET A 155 -20.58 -27.73 19.00
N SER A 156 -19.67 -27.19 19.80
CA SER A 156 -19.22 -27.82 21.05
C SER A 156 -20.36 -27.96 22.07
N TRP A 157 -21.22 -26.95 22.15
CA TRP A 157 -22.43 -26.98 22.99
C TRP A 157 -23.46 -27.99 22.49
N ARG A 158 -23.59 -28.15 21.16
CA ARG A 158 -24.54 -29.08 20.53
C ARG A 158 -24.10 -30.53 20.63
N ASP A 159 -22.84 -30.82 20.28
CA ASP A 159 -22.22 -32.13 20.44
C ASP A 159 -20.68 -32.03 20.49
N GLY A 160 -20.13 -32.11 21.69
CA GLY A 160 -18.68 -32.05 21.94
C GLY A 160 -17.86 -33.13 21.23
N PRO A 161 -18.24 -34.43 21.26
CA PRO A 161 -17.43 -35.47 20.64
C PRO A 161 -17.36 -35.37 19.10
N LEU A 162 -18.46 -35.02 18.42
CA LEU A 162 -18.47 -34.81 16.97
C LEU A 162 -17.69 -33.54 16.58
N THR A 163 -17.73 -32.50 17.42
CA THR A 163 -16.87 -31.32 17.28
C THR A 163 -15.39 -31.69 17.42
N GLY A 164 -15.03 -32.51 18.41
CA GLY A 164 -13.67 -33.03 18.59
C GLY A 164 -13.20 -33.85 17.39
N ALA A 165 -14.05 -34.73 16.86
CA ALA A 165 -13.77 -35.51 15.65
C ALA A 165 -13.50 -34.60 14.43
N THR A 166 -14.30 -33.55 14.28
CA THR A 166 -14.12 -32.54 13.21
C THR A 166 -12.80 -31.78 13.38
N LEU A 167 -12.49 -31.34 14.61
CA LEU A 167 -11.25 -30.63 14.92
C LEU A 167 -10.00 -31.51 14.70
N LEU A 168 -10.10 -32.83 14.79
CA LEU A 168 -8.99 -33.74 14.47
C LEU A 168 -8.66 -33.76 12.96
N LEU A 169 -9.63 -33.50 12.09
CA LEU A 169 -9.39 -33.39 10.64
C LEU A 169 -8.64 -32.09 10.28
N ALA A 170 -8.87 -31.02 11.03
CA ALA A 170 -8.32 -29.69 10.73
C ALA A 170 -6.77 -29.65 10.68
N PRO A 171 -6.01 -30.19 11.65
CA PRO A 171 -4.55 -30.26 11.57
C PRO A 171 -4.05 -30.99 10.33
N VAL A 172 -4.71 -32.08 9.92
CA VAL A 172 -4.33 -32.84 8.72
C VAL A 172 -4.51 -31.98 7.47
N MET A 173 -5.65 -31.29 7.36
CA MET A 173 -5.93 -30.35 6.26
C MET A 173 -4.92 -29.19 6.24
N ILE A 174 -4.67 -28.56 7.40
CA ILE A 174 -3.72 -27.44 7.53
C ILE A 174 -2.31 -27.86 7.11
N LEU A 175 -1.83 -29.02 7.56
CA LEU A 175 -0.51 -29.53 7.22
C LEU A 175 -0.39 -29.83 5.72
N LEU A 176 -1.41 -30.46 5.14
CA LEU A 176 -1.43 -30.83 3.73
C LEU A 176 -1.50 -29.60 2.81
N VAL A 177 -2.46 -28.70 3.06
CA VAL A 177 -2.61 -27.44 2.32
C VAL A 177 -1.37 -26.57 2.50
N GLY A 178 -0.83 -26.47 3.72
CA GLY A 178 0.41 -25.73 3.98
C GLY A 178 1.65 -26.33 3.31
N TRP A 179 1.71 -27.65 3.13
CA TRP A 179 2.77 -28.30 2.37
C TRP A 179 2.67 -28.01 0.86
N PHE A 180 1.49 -28.11 0.26
CA PHE A 180 1.27 -27.74 -1.14
C PHE A 180 1.51 -26.25 -1.36
N GLY A 181 0.98 -25.39 -0.49
CA GLY A 181 1.13 -23.94 -0.54
C GLY A 181 2.60 -23.50 -0.52
N ARG A 182 3.45 -24.13 0.30
CA ARG A 182 4.91 -23.86 0.29
C ARG A 182 5.57 -24.22 -1.04
N LYS A 183 5.15 -25.32 -1.68
CA LYS A 183 5.68 -25.74 -2.99
C LYS A 183 5.21 -24.79 -4.09
N VAL A 184 3.92 -24.46 -4.11
CA VAL A 184 3.32 -23.51 -5.07
C VAL A 184 3.99 -22.16 -4.95
N ARG A 185 4.15 -21.61 -3.73
CA ARG A 185 4.82 -20.33 -3.49
C ARG A 185 6.24 -20.30 -4.06
N ARG A 186 7.05 -21.35 -3.85
CA ARG A 186 8.41 -21.44 -4.41
C ARG A 186 8.44 -21.59 -5.93
N ALA A 187 7.41 -22.19 -6.53
CA ALA A 187 7.30 -22.26 -7.99
C ALA A 187 6.88 -20.91 -8.57
N GLU A 188 5.94 -20.22 -7.91
CA GLU A 188 5.48 -18.90 -8.28
C GLU A 188 6.60 -17.86 -8.17
N GLU A 189 7.40 -17.87 -7.10
CA GLU A 189 8.59 -17.01 -6.98
C GLU A 189 9.55 -17.14 -8.18
N ARG A 190 9.78 -18.36 -8.66
CA ARG A 190 10.59 -18.60 -9.86
C ARG A 190 9.90 -18.11 -11.13
N SER A 191 8.59 -18.34 -11.26
CA SER A 191 7.79 -17.85 -12.38
C SER A 191 7.83 -16.32 -12.47
N GLN A 192 7.70 -15.64 -11.33
CA GLN A 192 7.79 -14.18 -11.24
C GLN A 192 9.19 -13.66 -11.54
N GLY A 193 10.25 -14.37 -11.12
CA GLY A 193 11.62 -14.06 -11.54
C GLY A 193 11.77 -14.05 -13.07
N GLN A 194 11.18 -15.02 -13.77
CA GLN A 194 11.18 -15.06 -15.24
C GLN A 194 10.35 -13.92 -15.87
N VAL A 195 9.25 -13.49 -15.24
CA VAL A 195 8.50 -12.30 -15.68
C VAL A 195 9.36 -11.05 -15.57
N SER A 196 10.12 -10.90 -14.48
CA SER A 196 11.01 -9.76 -14.30
C SER A 196 12.14 -9.71 -15.34
N GLU A 197 12.74 -10.86 -15.66
CA GLU A 197 13.77 -10.97 -16.73
C GLU A 197 13.18 -10.60 -18.10
N LEU A 198 11.96 -11.07 -18.39
CA LEU A 198 11.26 -10.73 -19.63
C LEU A 198 10.91 -9.24 -19.72
N ALA A 199 10.46 -8.63 -18.63
CA ALA A 199 10.16 -7.20 -18.56
C ALA A 199 11.41 -6.34 -18.74
N ALA A 200 12.54 -6.73 -18.12
CA ALA A 200 13.83 -6.07 -18.31
C ALA A 200 14.28 -6.13 -19.78
N LEU A 201 14.19 -7.32 -20.40
CA LEU A 201 14.50 -7.48 -21.83
C LEU A 201 13.60 -6.60 -22.71
N LEU A 202 12.31 -6.50 -22.39
CA LEU A 202 11.39 -5.63 -23.13
C LEU A 202 11.76 -4.15 -23.01
N ALA A 203 12.11 -3.69 -21.81
CA ALA A 203 12.54 -2.31 -21.60
C ALA A 203 13.83 -2.00 -22.39
N GLU A 204 14.82 -2.90 -22.35
CA GLU A 204 16.06 -2.82 -23.15
C GLU A 204 15.75 -2.82 -24.66
N ALA A 205 14.87 -3.72 -25.12
CA ALA A 205 14.50 -3.87 -26.52
C ALA A 205 13.80 -2.63 -27.07
N VAL A 206 12.84 -2.07 -26.31
CA VAL A 206 12.09 -0.87 -26.73
C VAL A 206 12.99 0.36 -26.75
N GLY A 207 13.82 0.56 -25.71
CA GLY A 207 14.78 1.66 -25.66
C GLY A 207 15.87 1.54 -26.74
N GLY A 208 16.29 0.32 -27.03
CA GLY A 208 17.33 -0.02 -28.01
C GLY A 208 16.83 -0.25 -29.42
N LEU A 209 15.53 -0.12 -29.71
CA LEU A 209 14.96 -0.58 -31.00
C LEU A 209 15.57 0.16 -32.20
N ARG A 210 15.90 1.44 -32.03
CA ARG A 210 16.61 2.22 -33.06
C ARG A 210 17.99 1.62 -33.37
N MET A 211 18.71 1.17 -32.34
CA MET A 211 20.02 0.52 -32.48
C MET A 211 19.87 -0.85 -33.14
N VAL A 212 18.89 -1.65 -32.70
CA VAL A 212 18.61 -2.98 -33.28
C VAL A 212 18.36 -2.87 -34.78
N ARG A 213 17.56 -1.89 -35.21
CA ARG A 213 17.32 -1.60 -36.64
C ARG A 213 18.55 -1.08 -37.37
N ALA A 214 19.33 -0.20 -36.74
CA ALA A 214 20.56 0.33 -37.33
C ALA A 214 21.59 -0.78 -37.62
N PHE A 215 21.61 -1.84 -36.81
CA PHE A 215 22.50 -3.00 -36.95
C PHE A 215 21.81 -4.24 -37.56
N ALA A 216 20.58 -4.12 -38.09
CA ALA A 216 19.81 -5.23 -38.68
C ALA A 216 19.83 -6.53 -37.83
N SER A 217 19.68 -6.37 -36.51
CA SER A 217 19.83 -7.46 -35.52
C SER A 217 18.50 -7.98 -34.97
N GLU A 218 17.40 -7.82 -35.71
CA GLU A 218 16.05 -8.18 -35.29
C GLU A 218 15.91 -9.68 -34.98
N GLU A 219 16.48 -10.56 -35.81
CA GLU A 219 16.40 -12.02 -35.60
C GLU A 219 17.10 -12.45 -34.30
N TRP A 220 18.26 -11.85 -34.01
CA TRP A 220 18.99 -12.12 -32.76
C TRP A 220 18.13 -11.74 -31.54
N LEU A 221 17.50 -10.55 -31.59
CA LEU A 221 16.62 -10.09 -30.52
C LEU A 221 15.38 -10.98 -30.40
N GLN A 222 14.79 -11.38 -31.52
CA GLN A 222 13.64 -12.27 -31.55
C GLN A 222 13.96 -13.64 -30.93
N GLN A 223 15.14 -14.21 -31.21
CA GLN A 223 15.57 -15.46 -30.59
C GLN A 223 15.81 -15.30 -29.08
N ARG A 224 16.43 -14.20 -28.65
CA ARG A 224 16.63 -13.89 -27.23
C ARG A 224 15.29 -13.76 -26.48
N PHE A 225 14.33 -13.07 -27.08
CA PHE A 225 12.97 -12.95 -26.57
C PHE A 225 12.26 -14.30 -26.48
N ALA A 226 12.30 -15.11 -27.54
CA ALA A 226 11.68 -16.43 -27.56
C ALA A 226 12.21 -17.37 -26.45
N ARG A 227 13.52 -17.34 -26.16
CA ARG A 227 14.11 -18.12 -25.07
C ARG A 227 13.57 -17.71 -23.70
N GLN A 228 13.43 -16.40 -23.46
CA GLN A 228 12.87 -15.86 -22.21
C GLN A 228 11.39 -16.21 -22.06
N VAL A 229 10.61 -16.10 -23.13
CA VAL A 229 9.20 -16.50 -23.15
C VAL A 229 9.03 -17.99 -22.85
N ASP A 230 9.86 -18.87 -23.42
CA ASP A 230 9.78 -20.31 -23.12
C ASP A 230 10.24 -20.65 -21.68
N GLY A 231 11.22 -19.92 -21.15
CA GLY A 231 11.61 -19.97 -19.73
C GLY A 231 10.42 -19.67 -18.82
N HIS A 232 9.75 -18.54 -19.06
CA HIS A 232 8.53 -18.15 -18.34
C HIS A 232 7.41 -19.20 -18.50
N ARG A 233 7.14 -19.67 -19.72
CA ARG A 233 6.11 -20.68 -20.01
C ARG A 233 6.32 -21.96 -19.18
N ARG A 234 7.55 -22.48 -19.14
CA ARG A 234 7.88 -23.69 -18.36
C ARG A 234 7.77 -23.46 -16.85
N ALA A 235 8.21 -22.31 -16.36
CA ALA A 235 8.08 -21.96 -14.95
C ALA A 235 6.60 -21.82 -14.53
N ARG A 236 5.78 -21.18 -15.37
CA ARG A 236 4.35 -21.03 -15.14
C ARG A 236 3.60 -22.36 -15.20
N PHE A 237 3.93 -23.21 -16.19
CA PHE A 237 3.36 -24.55 -16.29
C PHE A 237 3.60 -25.37 -15.02
N ARG A 238 4.83 -25.38 -14.49
CA ARG A 238 5.15 -26.07 -13.22
C ARG A 238 4.32 -25.56 -12.04
N THR A 239 4.03 -24.27 -12.00
CA THR A 239 3.16 -23.69 -10.97
C THR A 239 1.74 -24.20 -11.11
N LEU A 240 1.17 -24.13 -12.32
CA LEU A 240 -0.17 -24.62 -12.60
C LEU A 240 -0.31 -26.13 -12.37
N GLU A 241 0.72 -26.90 -12.70
CA GLU A 241 0.78 -28.34 -12.46
C GLU A 241 0.74 -28.68 -10.96
N LEU A 242 1.42 -27.89 -10.12
CA LEU A 242 1.35 -28.06 -8.65
C LEU A 242 -0.03 -27.74 -8.09
N VAL A 243 -0.68 -26.67 -8.59
CA VAL A 243 -2.07 -26.32 -8.21
C VAL A 243 -3.04 -27.39 -8.69
N ALA A 244 -2.90 -27.86 -9.93
CA ALA A 244 -3.73 -28.92 -10.49
C ALA A 244 -3.63 -30.23 -9.69
N ARG A 245 -2.43 -30.58 -9.19
CA ARG A 245 -2.24 -31.73 -8.29
C ARG A 245 -2.85 -31.54 -6.90
N GLN A 246 -2.92 -30.31 -6.41
CA GLN A 246 -3.49 -30.00 -5.09
C GLN A 246 -5.00 -30.30 -5.06
N HIS A 247 -5.74 -29.92 -6.10
CA HIS A 247 -7.20 -30.07 -6.14
C HIS A 247 -7.71 -31.49 -5.87
N PRO A 248 -7.28 -32.55 -6.58
CA PRO A 248 -7.78 -33.91 -6.34
C PRO A 248 -7.37 -34.45 -4.97
N VAL A 249 -6.16 -34.12 -4.49
CA VAL A 249 -5.66 -34.62 -3.20
C VAL A 249 -6.41 -33.98 -2.03
N VAL A 250 -6.58 -32.66 -2.06
CA VAL A 250 -7.32 -31.91 -1.02
C VAL A 250 -8.81 -32.23 -1.10
N GLY A 251 -9.39 -32.24 -2.30
CA GLY A 251 -10.82 -32.53 -2.49
C GLY A 251 -11.20 -33.96 -2.08
N PHE A 252 -10.34 -34.95 -2.35
CA PHE A 252 -10.57 -36.31 -1.88
C PHE A 252 -10.54 -36.41 -0.34
N LEU A 253 -9.59 -35.73 0.30
CA LEU A 253 -9.50 -35.70 1.76
C LEU A 253 -10.68 -34.96 2.40
N GLU A 254 -11.13 -33.86 1.79
CA GLU A 254 -12.32 -33.12 2.20
C GLU A 254 -13.57 -33.99 2.12
N ALA A 255 -13.81 -34.65 0.97
CA ALA A 255 -14.93 -35.56 0.80
C ALA A 255 -14.88 -36.73 1.80
N THR A 256 -13.68 -37.31 2.01
CA THR A 256 -13.48 -38.37 3.01
C THR A 256 -13.79 -37.88 4.42
N GLY A 257 -13.37 -36.66 4.76
CA GLY A 257 -13.64 -36.04 6.05
C GLY A 257 -15.13 -35.81 6.30
N ILE A 258 -15.84 -35.24 5.31
CA ILE A 258 -17.30 -35.04 5.38
C ILE A 258 -17.99 -36.40 5.54
N LEU A 259 -17.66 -37.39 4.70
CA LEU A 259 -18.26 -38.73 4.77
C LEU A 259 -17.97 -39.42 6.12
N ALA A 260 -16.77 -39.26 6.68
CA ALA A 260 -16.43 -39.80 7.99
C ALA A 260 -17.27 -39.16 9.11
N ILE A 261 -17.47 -37.84 9.07
CA ILE A 261 -18.35 -37.13 10.01
C ILE A 261 -19.80 -37.58 9.85
N LEU A 262 -20.26 -37.76 8.60
CA LEU A 262 -21.60 -38.27 8.33
C LEU A 262 -21.80 -39.69 8.87
N LEU A 263 -20.81 -40.57 8.69
CA LEU A 263 -20.82 -41.94 9.19
C LEU A 263 -20.82 -41.99 10.73
N LEU A 264 -19.98 -41.17 11.38
CA LEU A 264 -19.98 -41.03 12.85
C LEU A 264 -21.34 -40.53 13.34
N GLY A 265 -21.91 -39.52 12.68
CA GLY A 265 -23.23 -38.98 13.01
C GLY A 265 -24.33 -40.03 12.88
N ALA A 266 -24.36 -40.76 11.76
CA ALA A 266 -25.32 -41.84 11.54
C ALA A 266 -25.20 -42.95 12.59
N TRP A 267 -23.98 -43.38 12.93
CA TRP A 267 -23.74 -44.35 13.98
C TRP A 267 -24.22 -43.86 15.35
N ARG A 268 -23.98 -42.59 15.68
CA ARG A 268 -24.41 -41.99 16.96
C ARG A 268 -25.91 -41.77 17.06
N ILE A 269 -26.57 -41.46 15.93
CA ILE A 269 -28.04 -41.43 15.84
C ILE A 269 -28.60 -42.83 16.07
N HIS A 270 -28.03 -43.85 15.42
CA HIS A 270 -28.45 -45.23 15.60
C HIS A 270 -28.27 -45.69 17.06
N ALA A 271 -27.18 -45.29 17.71
CA ALA A 271 -26.93 -45.56 19.13
C ALA A 271 -27.79 -44.73 20.10
N GLY A 272 -28.68 -43.85 19.61
CA GLY A 272 -29.55 -43.00 20.44
C GLY A 272 -28.85 -41.85 21.14
N SER A 273 -27.56 -41.62 20.85
CA SER A 273 -26.73 -40.58 21.51
C SER A 273 -26.77 -39.22 20.82
N LEU A 274 -27.46 -39.11 19.69
CA LEU A 274 -27.58 -37.89 18.88
C LEU A 274 -28.94 -37.89 18.16
N THR A 275 -29.67 -36.77 18.16
CA THR A 275 -30.93 -36.66 17.40
C THR A 275 -30.70 -36.21 15.96
N THR A 276 -31.63 -36.52 15.06
CA THR A 276 -31.57 -36.04 13.65
C THR A 276 -31.55 -34.52 13.58
N GLU A 277 -32.26 -33.83 14.48
CA GLU A 277 -32.25 -32.38 14.63
C GLU A 277 -30.88 -31.85 15.06
N GLN A 278 -30.26 -32.48 16.07
CA GLN A 278 -28.90 -32.16 16.53
C GLN A 278 -27.87 -32.32 15.42
N PHE A 279 -27.93 -33.43 14.69
CA PHE A 279 -27.01 -33.72 13.62
C PHE A 279 -27.18 -32.79 12.41
N SER A 280 -28.42 -32.48 12.02
CA SER A 280 -28.70 -31.58 10.90
C SER A 280 -28.20 -30.16 11.17
N SER A 281 -28.46 -29.65 12.38
CA SER A 281 -27.93 -28.37 12.86
C SER A 281 -26.40 -28.36 12.89
N PHE A 282 -25.78 -29.46 13.33
CA PHE A 282 -24.32 -29.61 13.35
C PHE A 282 -23.71 -29.57 11.95
N VAL A 283 -24.28 -30.28 10.97
CA VAL A 283 -23.77 -30.31 9.59
C VAL A 283 -23.84 -28.91 8.95
N VAL A 284 -24.93 -28.16 9.17
CA VAL A 284 -25.03 -26.79 8.67
C VAL A 284 -24.04 -25.86 9.35
N ALA A 285 -23.87 -25.97 10.67
CA ALA A 285 -22.84 -25.23 11.40
C ALA A 285 -21.42 -25.54 10.87
N LEU A 286 -21.13 -26.81 10.56
CA LEU A 286 -19.85 -27.23 9.98
C LEU A 286 -19.59 -26.55 8.63
N LEU A 287 -20.60 -26.50 7.74
CA LEU A 287 -20.46 -25.85 6.43
C LEU A 287 -20.23 -24.33 6.56
N MET A 288 -20.82 -23.70 7.57
CA MET A 288 -20.62 -22.26 7.87
C MET A 288 -19.18 -21.91 8.28
N LEU A 289 -18.34 -22.89 8.64
CA LEU A 289 -16.93 -22.65 8.96
C LEU A 289 -16.04 -22.47 7.71
N ILE A 290 -16.49 -22.90 6.53
CA ILE A 290 -15.66 -22.91 5.31
C ILE A 290 -15.25 -21.49 4.89
N ASP A 291 -16.22 -20.59 4.74
CA ASP A 291 -16.00 -19.21 4.30
C ASP A 291 -15.09 -18.41 5.25
N PRO A 292 -15.33 -18.32 6.57
CA PRO A 292 -14.48 -17.52 7.45
C PRO A 292 -13.04 -18.05 7.53
N ILE A 293 -12.80 -19.35 7.38
CA ILE A 293 -11.44 -19.91 7.27
C ILE A 293 -10.74 -19.41 6.00
N SER A 294 -11.46 -19.44 4.88
CA SER A 294 -10.95 -18.94 3.60
C SER A 294 -10.60 -17.45 3.68
N HIS A 295 -11.53 -16.63 4.19
CA HIS A 295 -11.35 -15.19 4.37
C HIS A 295 -10.16 -14.85 5.27
N LEU A 296 -10.01 -15.54 6.40
CA LEU A 296 -8.85 -15.31 7.27
C LEU A 296 -7.53 -15.67 6.59
N THR A 297 -7.53 -16.71 5.76
CA THR A 297 -6.34 -17.13 5.02
C THR A 297 -5.95 -16.10 3.96
N THR A 298 -6.91 -15.60 3.17
CA THR A 298 -6.67 -14.56 2.16
C THR A 298 -6.25 -13.24 2.80
N ASN A 299 -6.95 -12.81 3.85
CA ASN A 299 -6.68 -11.55 4.52
C ASN A 299 -5.32 -11.56 5.25
N PHE A 300 -4.87 -12.72 5.75
CA PHE A 300 -3.54 -12.84 6.34
C PHE A 300 -2.43 -12.62 5.30
N ASN A 301 -2.59 -13.14 4.08
CA ASN A 301 -1.63 -12.91 2.99
C ASN A 301 -1.60 -11.44 2.57
N GLU A 302 -2.75 -10.78 2.52
CA GLU A 302 -2.85 -9.35 2.24
C GLU A 302 -2.28 -8.49 3.38
N PHE A 303 -2.47 -8.90 4.62
CA PHE A 303 -1.86 -8.25 5.78
C PHE A 303 -0.33 -8.28 5.72
N GLN A 304 0.28 -9.41 5.35
CA GLN A 304 1.74 -9.50 5.13
C GLN A 304 2.21 -8.54 4.02
N GLN A 305 1.44 -8.48 2.94
CA GLN A 305 1.65 -7.60 1.80
C GLN A 305 1.52 -6.11 2.18
N GLY A 306 0.55 -5.76 3.02
CA GLY A 306 0.38 -4.43 3.58
C GLY A 306 1.48 -4.02 4.55
N GLN A 307 2.04 -4.97 5.32
CA GLN A 307 3.22 -4.69 6.17
C GLN A 307 4.43 -4.23 5.36
N ALA A 308 4.71 -4.87 4.22
CA ALA A 308 5.79 -4.45 3.32
C ALA A 308 5.54 -3.05 2.75
N SER A 309 4.29 -2.74 2.40
CA SER A 309 3.88 -1.43 1.88
C SER A 309 4.02 -0.34 2.95
N LEU A 310 3.55 -0.60 4.17
CA LEU A 310 3.71 0.28 5.32
C LEU A 310 5.19 0.54 5.64
N ALA A 311 6.05 -0.49 5.54
CA ALA A 311 7.48 -0.33 5.75
C ALA A 311 8.12 0.60 4.71
N ARG A 312 7.75 0.50 3.43
CA ARG A 312 8.22 1.42 2.37
C ARG A 312 7.75 2.85 2.58
N LEU A 313 6.51 3.05 3.03
CA LEU A 313 5.99 4.38 3.37
C LEU A 313 6.74 4.99 4.56
N ARG A 314 6.97 4.21 5.61
CA ARG A 314 7.71 4.69 6.79
C ARG A 314 9.20 4.89 6.54
N ALA A 315 9.79 4.25 5.53
CA ALA A 315 11.15 4.57 5.12
C ALA A 315 11.29 6.06 4.74
N LEU A 316 10.25 6.68 4.17
CA LEU A 316 10.22 8.12 3.88
C LEU A 316 10.21 8.99 5.15
N GLU A 317 9.72 8.47 6.27
CA GLU A 317 9.78 9.16 7.57
C GLU A 317 11.22 9.17 8.14
N GLN A 318 12.05 8.21 7.72
CA GLN A 318 13.45 8.10 8.14
C GLN A 318 14.40 8.95 7.28
N GLU A 319 13.96 9.36 6.09
CA GLU A 319 14.72 10.27 5.24
C GLU A 319 14.95 11.63 5.96
N PRO A 320 16.15 12.22 5.81
CA PRO A 320 16.52 13.44 6.49
C PRO A 320 15.63 14.60 6.03
N LEU A 321 15.17 15.39 6.99
CA LEU A 321 14.49 16.66 6.69
C LEU A 321 15.51 17.72 6.29
N GLU A 322 15.03 18.70 5.53
CA GLU A 322 15.71 19.98 5.40
C GLU A 322 15.94 20.56 6.81
N PRO A 323 17.16 21.01 7.13
CA PRO A 323 17.45 21.59 8.44
C PRO A 323 16.49 22.74 8.75
N PRO A 324 15.91 22.78 9.97
CA PRO A 324 14.99 23.85 10.33
C PRO A 324 15.69 25.21 10.27
N ASP A 325 14.89 26.26 10.08
CA ASP A 325 15.37 27.62 10.23
C ASP A 325 15.93 27.85 11.65
N PRO A 326 16.96 28.70 11.82
CA PRO A 326 17.51 29.00 13.12
C PRO A 326 16.45 29.63 14.04
N PRO A 327 16.53 29.45 15.37
CA PRO A 327 15.51 29.94 16.32
C PRO A 327 15.25 31.45 16.24
N ARG A 328 16.28 32.22 15.87
CA ARG A 328 16.24 33.66 15.65
C ARG A 328 16.83 33.96 14.27
N PRO A 329 16.05 33.80 13.20
CA PRO A 329 16.56 34.02 11.86
C PRO A 329 16.75 35.51 11.60
N LEU A 330 17.82 35.84 10.90
CA LEU A 330 18.02 37.18 10.37
C LEU A 330 16.97 37.45 9.29
N SER A 331 16.40 38.65 9.28
CA SER A 331 15.55 39.06 8.16
C SER A 331 16.43 39.52 7.01
N LEU A 332 16.11 39.09 5.79
CA LEU A 332 16.88 39.50 4.61
C LEU A 332 16.68 40.99 4.28
N GLY A 333 15.45 41.49 4.42
CA GLY A 333 15.07 42.86 4.06
C GLY A 333 15.14 43.10 2.54
N LYS A 334 15.43 44.35 2.15
CA LYS A 334 15.62 44.70 0.74
C LYS A 334 17.01 44.26 0.27
N VAL A 335 17.04 43.32 -0.68
CA VAL A 335 18.27 42.73 -1.22
C VAL A 335 18.95 43.68 -2.20
N ARG A 336 20.26 43.89 -2.03
CA ARG A 336 21.15 44.59 -2.99
C ARG A 336 21.78 43.59 -3.95
N GLY A 337 22.06 42.37 -3.51
CA GLY A 337 22.57 41.28 -4.34
C GLY A 337 24.08 41.11 -4.31
N GLU A 338 24.76 41.54 -3.25
CA GLU A 338 26.17 41.18 -3.03
C GLU A 338 26.25 39.74 -2.54
N LEU A 339 26.98 38.88 -3.25
CA LEU A 339 27.18 37.48 -2.89
C LEU A 339 28.65 37.23 -2.55
N ARG A 340 28.93 36.58 -1.41
CA ARG A 340 30.28 36.14 -1.03
C ARG A 340 30.28 34.69 -0.60
N LEU A 341 31.19 33.91 -1.15
CA LEU A 341 31.53 32.56 -0.71
C LEU A 341 32.92 32.65 -0.08
N GLU A 342 33.06 32.20 1.16
CA GLU A 342 34.30 32.29 1.93
C GLU A 342 34.75 30.89 2.33
N ASN A 343 35.84 30.42 1.71
CA ASN A 343 36.53 29.16 2.02
C ASN A 343 35.61 27.92 2.03
N ILE A 344 34.77 27.80 1.01
CA ILE A 344 33.75 26.74 0.93
C ILE A 344 34.40 25.38 0.70
N HIS A 345 34.13 24.46 1.61
CA HIS A 345 34.41 23.03 1.46
C HIS A 345 33.10 22.25 1.41
N PHE A 346 32.87 21.52 0.32
CA PHE A 346 31.66 20.75 0.12
C PHE A 346 31.96 19.42 -0.59
N SER A 347 31.22 18.38 -0.21
CA SER A 347 31.29 17.06 -0.81
C SER A 347 29.92 16.40 -0.74
N HIS A 348 29.49 15.78 -1.85
CA HIS A 348 28.25 14.98 -1.88
C HIS A 348 28.39 13.70 -1.06
N THR A 349 29.57 13.07 -1.12
CA THR A 349 29.94 11.93 -0.28
C THR A 349 31.13 12.29 0.61
N PRO A 350 31.32 11.63 1.76
CA PRO A 350 32.47 11.89 2.63
C PRO A 350 33.83 11.66 1.97
N THR A 351 33.88 10.79 0.95
CA THR A 351 35.12 10.31 0.34
C THR A 351 35.56 11.08 -0.90
N GLN A 352 34.69 11.90 -1.50
CA GLN A 352 35.00 12.65 -2.72
C GLN A 352 34.71 14.15 -2.55
N PRO A 353 35.72 14.96 -2.20
CA PRO A 353 35.56 16.41 -2.09
C PRO A 353 35.27 17.04 -3.46
N LEU A 354 34.22 17.87 -3.54
CA LEU A 354 33.85 18.58 -4.77
C LEU A 354 34.41 20.01 -4.79
N PHE A 355 34.23 20.75 -3.69
CA PHE A 355 34.82 22.07 -3.52
C PHE A 355 35.83 22.02 -2.38
N GLN A 356 37.03 22.54 -2.66
CA GLN A 356 38.10 22.70 -1.69
C GLN A 356 38.53 24.16 -1.70
N ASN A 357 38.27 24.88 -0.62
CA ASN A 357 38.59 26.29 -0.46
C ASN A 357 38.03 27.22 -1.56
N LEU A 358 36.77 27.01 -1.96
CA LEU A 358 36.12 27.88 -2.95
C LEU A 358 35.78 29.24 -2.34
N THR A 359 36.39 30.30 -2.89
CA THR A 359 36.12 31.69 -2.52
C THR A 359 35.72 32.49 -3.75
N LEU A 360 34.60 33.21 -3.66
CA LEU A 360 34.02 33.98 -4.77
C LEU A 360 33.32 35.23 -4.21
N ARG A 361 33.48 36.37 -4.87
CA ARG A 361 32.73 37.59 -4.57
C ARG A 361 32.07 38.15 -5.82
N VAL A 362 30.76 38.31 -5.77
CA VAL A 362 29.95 38.91 -6.83
C VAL A 362 29.36 40.22 -6.33
N GLN A 363 29.64 41.30 -7.05
CA GLN A 363 29.11 42.62 -6.73
C GLN A 363 27.66 42.77 -7.23
N PRO A 364 26.82 43.59 -6.56
CA PRO A 364 25.47 43.91 -7.01
C PRO A 364 25.41 44.30 -8.49
N GLY A 365 24.43 43.77 -9.22
CA GLY A 365 24.17 44.10 -10.63
C GLY A 365 25.19 43.54 -11.63
N ARG A 366 26.16 42.72 -11.20
CA ARG A 366 27.12 42.09 -12.11
C ARG A 366 26.58 40.79 -12.69
N LEU A 367 26.81 40.61 -13.98
CA LEU A 367 26.65 39.33 -14.67
C LEU A 367 27.92 38.49 -14.47
N VAL A 368 27.76 37.25 -13.99
CA VAL A 368 28.86 36.31 -13.80
C VAL A 368 28.55 35.02 -14.56
N ALA A 369 29.51 34.56 -15.37
CA ALA A 369 29.42 33.30 -16.09
C ALA A 369 30.27 32.23 -15.39
N LEU A 370 29.67 31.06 -15.13
CA LEU A 370 30.35 29.91 -14.55
C LEU A 370 30.66 28.90 -15.66
N VAL A 371 31.94 28.70 -15.95
CA VAL A 371 32.42 27.82 -17.02
C VAL A 371 33.23 26.68 -16.44
N GLY A 372 33.08 25.48 -17.01
CA GLY A 372 33.86 24.30 -16.61
C GLY A 372 33.28 23.03 -17.24
N ALA A 373 34.07 21.94 -17.22
CA ALA A 373 33.64 20.64 -17.72
C ALA A 373 32.35 20.13 -17.03
N SER A 374 31.67 19.15 -17.63
CA SER A 374 30.59 18.44 -16.94
C SER A 374 31.14 17.82 -15.63
N GLY A 375 30.35 17.86 -14.56
CA GLY A 375 30.80 17.40 -13.24
C GLY A 375 31.66 18.39 -12.43
N ALA A 376 32.04 19.55 -12.97
CA ALA A 376 32.83 20.56 -12.24
C ALA A 376 32.09 21.25 -11.05
N GLY A 377 30.88 20.80 -10.71
CA GLY A 377 30.12 21.30 -9.55
C GLY A 377 29.23 22.52 -9.82
N LYS A 378 29.06 22.97 -11.07
CA LYS A 378 28.22 24.13 -11.42
C LYS A 378 26.80 24.04 -10.83
N SER A 379 26.11 22.92 -11.02
CA SER A 379 24.76 22.69 -10.47
C SER A 379 24.77 22.63 -8.94
N THR A 380 25.82 22.05 -8.35
CA THR A 380 26.00 22.01 -6.90
C THR A 380 26.17 23.40 -6.30
N LEU A 381 26.83 24.32 -7.01
CA LEU A 381 26.95 25.71 -6.56
C LEU A 381 25.57 26.37 -6.43
N PHE A 382 24.67 26.20 -7.40
CA PHE A 382 23.30 26.70 -7.30
C PHE A 382 22.54 26.06 -6.14
N SER A 383 22.75 24.77 -5.90
CA SER A 383 22.17 24.06 -4.75
C SER A 383 22.62 24.66 -3.40
N LEU A 384 23.88 25.06 -3.27
CA LEU A 384 24.39 25.77 -2.09
C LEU A 384 23.80 27.17 -1.95
N LEU A 385 23.67 27.92 -3.05
CA LEU A 385 23.09 29.28 -3.06
C LEU A 385 21.60 29.29 -2.67
N LEU A 386 20.86 28.23 -3.01
CA LEU A 386 19.46 28.05 -2.64
C LEU A 386 19.27 27.40 -1.27
N ARG A 387 20.38 27.13 -0.56
CA ARG A 387 20.41 26.42 0.73
C ARG A 387 19.76 25.04 0.66
N PHE A 388 19.77 24.40 -0.51
CA PHE A 388 19.39 22.99 -0.63
C PHE A 388 20.47 22.08 -0.06
N ASN A 389 21.73 22.54 -0.11
CA ASN A 389 22.89 21.94 0.53
C ASN A 389 23.56 22.96 1.44
N ILE A 390 24.21 22.46 2.50
CA ILE A 390 24.99 23.28 3.45
C ILE A 390 26.47 22.86 3.34
N PRO A 391 27.41 23.82 3.20
CA PRO A 391 28.82 23.50 3.15
C PRO A 391 29.32 22.92 4.48
N ARG A 392 30.31 22.02 4.43
CA ARG A 392 30.91 21.44 5.65
C ARG A 392 31.79 22.45 6.38
N GLN A 393 32.45 23.34 5.62
CA GLN A 393 33.25 24.44 6.14
C GLN A 393 33.11 25.67 5.24
N GLY A 394 33.38 26.83 5.82
CA GLY A 394 33.17 28.12 5.15
C GLY A 394 31.74 28.64 5.32
N ARG A 395 31.46 29.78 4.71
CA ARG A 395 30.14 30.42 4.77
C ARG A 395 29.78 31.13 3.47
N ILE A 396 28.48 31.18 3.20
CA ILE A 396 27.93 31.88 2.03
C ILE A 396 27.13 33.07 2.57
N LEU A 397 27.46 34.27 2.12
CA LEU A 397 26.88 35.52 2.56
C LEU A 397 26.10 36.17 1.42
N LEU A 398 24.87 36.57 1.68
CA LEU A 398 24.07 37.45 0.82
C LEU A 398 23.88 38.79 1.54
N ASP A 399 24.38 39.87 0.94
CA ASP A 399 24.43 41.22 1.54
C ASP A 399 25.05 41.22 2.96
N GLY A 400 26.08 40.39 3.15
CA GLY A 400 26.80 40.24 4.42
C GLY A 400 26.11 39.34 5.45
N LYS A 401 24.93 38.78 5.15
CA LYS A 401 24.21 37.86 6.04
C LYS A 401 24.43 36.42 5.62
N ASP A 402 24.80 35.56 6.56
CA ASP A 402 25.01 34.13 6.30
C ASP A 402 23.70 33.44 5.91
N LEU A 403 23.71 32.70 4.79
CA LEU A 403 22.56 31.92 4.32
C LEU A 403 22.05 30.95 5.39
N CYS A 404 22.92 30.38 6.22
CA CYS A 404 22.53 29.47 7.30
C CYS A 404 21.77 30.17 8.45
N GLN A 405 21.88 31.50 8.54
CA GLN A 405 21.20 32.32 9.56
C GLN A 405 19.88 32.92 9.08
N LEU A 406 19.52 32.74 7.80
CA LEU A 406 18.33 33.30 7.18
C LEU A 406 17.17 32.30 7.17
N ARG A 407 15.92 32.78 7.04
CA ARG A 407 14.79 31.89 6.74
C ARG A 407 14.91 31.39 5.30
N ALA A 408 14.84 30.08 5.08
CA ALA A 408 14.98 29.48 3.75
C ALA A 408 13.92 30.03 2.76
N ALA A 409 12.68 30.21 3.22
CA ALA A 409 11.60 30.76 2.41
C ALA A 409 11.84 32.24 2.01
N GLU A 410 12.42 33.06 2.89
CA GLU A 410 12.75 34.46 2.58
C GLU A 410 13.87 34.56 1.55
N LEU A 411 14.92 33.73 1.69
CA LEU A 411 16.00 33.61 0.72
C LEU A 411 15.47 33.22 -0.66
N ARG A 412 14.70 32.13 -0.74
CA ARG A 412 14.20 31.57 -2.02
C ARG A 412 13.18 32.48 -2.71
N ARG A 413 12.47 33.34 -1.98
CA ARG A 413 11.60 34.37 -2.59
C ARG A 413 12.38 35.45 -3.34
N GLN A 414 13.65 35.68 -2.97
CA GLN A 414 14.52 36.72 -3.52
C GLN A 414 15.47 36.20 -4.60
N VAL A 415 15.51 34.88 -4.83
CA VAL A 415 16.32 34.24 -5.87
C VAL A 415 15.39 33.66 -6.93
N ALA A 416 15.66 33.95 -8.19
CA ALA A 416 15.01 33.28 -9.33
C ALA A 416 15.97 32.24 -9.93
N LEU A 417 15.45 31.05 -10.22
CA LEU A 417 16.18 29.98 -10.88
C LEU A 417 15.47 29.62 -12.19
N VAL A 418 16.23 29.58 -13.29
CA VAL A 418 15.75 29.04 -14.57
C VAL A 418 16.58 27.79 -14.85
N PRO A 419 16.01 26.58 -14.67
CA PRO A 419 16.73 25.33 -14.90
C PRO A 419 16.95 25.09 -16.40
N GLN A 420 17.90 24.22 -16.73
CA GLN A 420 18.14 23.79 -18.12
C GLN A 420 16.92 23.08 -18.70
N ASP A 421 16.32 22.17 -17.93
CA ASP A 421 15.07 21.48 -18.25
C ASP A 421 13.95 22.06 -17.39
N ALA A 422 13.08 22.87 -17.98
CA ALA A 422 11.94 23.46 -17.30
C ALA A 422 10.79 22.44 -17.19
N LEU A 423 10.46 22.05 -15.96
CA LEU A 423 9.28 21.25 -15.66
C LEU A 423 8.08 22.18 -15.47
N LEU A 424 7.03 21.97 -16.27
CA LEU A 424 5.77 22.71 -16.16
C LEU A 424 4.73 21.82 -15.48
N PHE A 425 4.00 22.37 -14.52
CA PHE A 425 2.85 21.69 -13.93
C PHE A 425 1.67 21.77 -14.90
N SER A 426 0.83 20.74 -14.92
CA SER A 426 -0.42 20.78 -15.67
C SER A 426 -1.32 21.89 -15.12
N GLY A 427 -1.85 22.73 -16.00
CA GLY A 427 -2.62 23.90 -15.64
C GLY A 427 -2.57 24.95 -16.76
N THR A 428 -2.96 26.16 -16.43
CA THR A 428 -2.88 27.31 -17.33
C THR A 428 -1.47 27.90 -17.38
N VAL A 429 -1.14 28.59 -18.48
CA VAL A 429 0.12 29.35 -18.59
C VAL A 429 0.20 30.43 -17.51
N ALA A 430 -0.93 31.05 -17.14
CA ALA A 430 -0.99 32.05 -16.09
C ALA A 430 -0.62 31.46 -14.72
N GLU A 431 -1.14 30.28 -14.37
CA GLU A 431 -0.78 29.57 -13.13
C GLU A 431 0.71 29.19 -13.12
N THR A 432 1.26 28.81 -14.27
CA THR A 432 2.69 28.50 -14.41
C THR A 432 3.57 29.73 -14.17
N ILE A 433 3.19 30.90 -14.73
CA ILE A 433 3.94 32.15 -14.57
C ILE A 433 3.86 32.65 -13.11
N ASP A 434 2.67 32.61 -12.49
CA ASP A 434 2.50 33.06 -11.10
C ASP A 434 3.11 32.10 -10.08
N PHE A 435 3.03 30.80 -10.34
CA PHE A 435 3.56 29.73 -9.51
C PHE A 435 3.12 29.84 -8.03
N GLY A 436 1.86 30.22 -7.81
CA GLY A 436 1.25 30.35 -6.48
C GLY A 436 1.75 31.55 -5.66
N ARG A 437 2.35 32.56 -6.29
CA ARG A 437 2.75 33.81 -5.61
C ARG A 437 1.60 34.81 -5.44
N GLY A 438 0.47 34.59 -6.11
CA GLY A 438 -0.76 35.37 -5.94
C GLY A 438 -0.67 36.77 -6.54
N HIS A 439 0.07 36.95 -7.63
CA HIS A 439 0.09 38.23 -8.35
C HIS A 439 -1.21 38.45 -9.13
N ASP A 440 -1.51 39.71 -9.41
CA ASP A 440 -2.65 40.04 -10.24
C ASP A 440 -2.42 39.62 -11.72
N PRO A 441 -3.51 39.37 -12.48
CA PRO A 441 -3.40 39.01 -13.90
C PRO A 441 -2.66 40.05 -14.76
N ALA A 442 -2.68 41.32 -14.36
CA ALA A 442 -2.01 42.40 -15.08
C ALA A 442 -0.49 42.29 -14.97
N ALA A 443 0.05 41.98 -13.78
CA ALA A 443 1.46 41.73 -13.54
C ALA A 443 1.93 40.48 -14.27
N ILE A 444 1.12 39.41 -14.28
CA ILE A 444 1.41 38.17 -15.02
C ILE A 444 1.56 38.47 -16.52
N ARG A 445 0.61 39.21 -17.11
CA ARG A 445 0.66 39.61 -18.52
C ARG A 445 1.86 40.52 -18.81
N ARG A 446 2.16 41.46 -17.90
CA ARG A 446 3.35 42.33 -18.02
C ARG A 446 4.64 41.52 -17.98
N ALA A 447 4.75 40.50 -17.13
CA ALA A 447 5.91 39.61 -17.09
C ALA A 447 6.06 38.82 -18.41
N ALA A 448 4.96 38.28 -18.95
CA ALA A 448 4.96 37.60 -20.25
C ALA A 448 5.41 38.52 -21.39
N ARG A 449 5.00 39.80 -21.38
CA ARG A 449 5.47 40.83 -22.32
C ARG A 449 6.97 41.07 -22.22
N LEU A 450 7.47 41.30 -21.01
CA LEU A 450 8.89 41.57 -20.77
C LEU A 450 9.78 40.38 -21.16
N ALA A 451 9.25 39.15 -21.08
CA ALA A 451 9.91 37.94 -21.51
C ALA A 451 9.75 37.63 -23.02
N ASN A 452 9.10 38.52 -23.80
CA ASN A 452 8.76 38.30 -25.22
C ASN A 452 7.93 37.02 -25.45
N ALA A 453 7.12 36.61 -24.48
CA ALA A 453 6.34 35.38 -24.53
C ALA A 453 4.85 35.59 -24.87
N GLU A 454 4.32 36.81 -24.71
CA GLU A 454 2.89 37.08 -24.88
C GLU A 454 2.35 36.64 -26.26
N ALA A 455 3.10 36.88 -27.34
CA ALA A 455 2.65 36.59 -28.69
C ALA A 455 2.37 35.10 -28.94
N PHE A 456 3.25 34.19 -28.49
CA PHE A 456 3.05 32.75 -28.69
C PHE A 456 2.10 32.14 -27.65
N ILE A 457 1.90 32.80 -26.51
CA ILE A 457 0.94 32.36 -25.49
C ILE A 457 -0.51 32.65 -25.97
N LEU A 458 -0.70 33.73 -26.75
CA LEU A 458 -2.01 34.13 -27.26
C LEU A 458 -2.36 33.56 -28.65
N ALA A 459 -1.37 33.06 -29.39
CA ALA A 459 -1.54 32.37 -30.66
C ALA A 459 -2.12 30.97 -30.44
#